data_AF-A0A7I7VVI9-F1
#
_entry.id   AF-A0A7I7VVI9-F1
#
_cell.length_a   1.000
_cell.length_b   1.000
_cell.length_c   1.000
_cell.angle_alpha   90.00
_cell.angle_beta   90.00
_cell.angle_gamma   90.00
#
_symmetry.space_group_name_H-M   'P 1'
#
loop_
_entity.id
_entity.type
_entity.pdbx_description
1 polymer ?
#
loop_
_entity_poly.entity_id
_entity_poly.type
_entity_poly.pdbx_seq_one_letter_code
_entity_poly.pdbx_strand_id
1 'polypeptide(L)'
;MNATPHEPDAHSSAVARAESARTRAEELQQRGGELTDGGAATAATVERARERAERALERAADAHNAAASRHSDAGAAHRRAAAAHEQAAVFASDDVADVHQDAAARHRDAAEQHDSAAVEQSRLQREDERRTTRNPSALGFHQQ
;
A
#
# COMPACT_ATOMS: atom_id res chain seq x y z
N MET A 1 -9.76 -5.79 35.75
CA MET A 1 -9.78 -7.00 34.89
C MET A 1 -9.51 -6.53 33.47
N ASN A 2 -8.25 -6.63 33.02
CA ASN A 2 -7.85 -6.17 31.69
C ASN A 2 -8.12 -7.29 30.69
N ALA A 3 -8.98 -7.02 29.71
CA ALA A 3 -9.14 -7.87 28.53
C ALA A 3 -7.89 -7.73 27.65
N THR A 4 -7.16 -8.83 27.49
CA THR A 4 -6.12 -8.96 26.47
C THR A 4 -6.74 -8.87 25.08
N PRO A 5 -6.21 -8.09 24.13
CA PRO A 5 -6.64 -8.15 22.74
C PRO A 5 -6.31 -9.54 22.18
N HIS A 6 -7.30 -10.19 21.59
CA HIS A 6 -7.14 -11.45 20.86
C HIS A 6 -6.29 -11.16 19.62
N GLU A 7 -5.00 -11.46 19.67
CA GLU A 7 -4.17 -11.54 18.47
C GLU A 7 -4.78 -12.60 17.55
N PRO A 8 -5.07 -12.29 16.27
CA PRO A 8 -5.53 -13.30 15.35
C PRO A 8 -4.43 -14.35 15.18
N ASP A 9 -4.74 -15.60 15.52
CA ASP A 9 -3.81 -16.72 15.51
C ASP A 9 -3.02 -16.77 14.20
N ALA A 10 -1.70 -16.61 14.27
CA ALA A 10 -0.80 -16.64 13.11
C ALA A 10 -0.95 -17.93 12.28
N HIS A 11 -1.41 -19.01 12.92
CA HIS A 11 -1.79 -20.26 12.27
C HIS A 11 -3.03 -20.14 11.38
N SER A 12 -4.05 -19.41 11.82
CA SER A 12 -5.25 -19.12 11.01
C SER A 12 -4.92 -18.27 9.78
N SER A 13 -4.01 -17.29 9.94
CA SER A 13 -3.43 -16.52 8.82
C SER A 13 -2.65 -17.38 7.81
N ALA A 14 -1.90 -18.37 8.28
CA ALA A 14 -1.14 -19.26 7.41
C ALA A 14 -2.05 -20.21 6.61
N VAL A 15 -3.09 -20.76 7.26
CA VAL A 15 -4.10 -21.60 6.61
C VAL A 15 -4.86 -20.81 5.55
N ALA A 16 -5.35 -19.61 5.88
CA ALA A 16 -6.04 -18.75 4.93
C ALA A 16 -5.17 -18.39 3.70
N ARG A 17 -3.86 -18.15 3.90
CA ARG A 17 -2.91 -17.95 2.81
C ARG A 17 -2.72 -19.20 1.95
N ALA A 18 -2.62 -20.38 2.56
CA ALA A 18 -2.46 -21.64 1.85
C ALA A 18 -3.71 -21.99 1.02
N GLU A 19 -4.90 -21.75 1.57
CA GLU A 19 -6.17 -21.94 0.85
C GLU A 19 -6.30 -20.97 -0.33
N SER A 20 -6.01 -19.69 -0.11
CA SER A 20 -6.02 -18.68 -1.18
C SER A 20 -5.02 -19.03 -2.30
N ALA A 21 -3.83 -19.51 -1.94
CA ALA A 21 -2.83 -19.96 -2.91
C ALA A 21 -3.31 -21.18 -3.71
N ARG A 22 -3.97 -22.15 -3.06
CA ARG A 22 -4.52 -23.34 -3.73
C ARG A 22 -5.62 -22.97 -4.71
N THR A 23 -6.61 -22.18 -4.28
CA THR A 23 -7.67 -21.68 -5.17
C THR A 23 -7.09 -20.97 -6.39
N ARG A 24 -6.04 -20.15 -6.20
CA ARG A 24 -5.39 -19.46 -7.31
C ARG A 24 -4.65 -20.42 -8.26
N ALA A 25 -3.99 -21.44 -7.74
CA ALA A 25 -3.31 -22.44 -8.56
C ALA A 25 -4.31 -23.22 -9.44
N GLU A 26 -5.44 -23.65 -8.86
CA GLU A 26 -6.52 -24.33 -9.57
C GLU A 26 -7.10 -23.44 -10.69
N GLU A 27 -7.37 -22.17 -10.37
CA GLU A 27 -7.88 -21.20 -11.35
C GLU A 27 -6.91 -20.96 -12.53
N LEU A 28 -5.60 -20.89 -12.24
CA LEU A 28 -4.57 -20.71 -13.25
C LEU A 28 -4.42 -21.95 -14.13
N GLN A 29 -4.52 -23.14 -13.54
CA GLN A 29 -4.44 -24.41 -14.28
C GLN A 29 -5.63 -24.57 -15.24
N GLN A 30 -6.84 -24.25 -14.78
CA GLN A 30 -8.05 -24.25 -15.61
C GLN A 30 -7.90 -23.29 -16.80
N ARG A 31 -7.42 -22.07 -16.55
CA ARG A 31 -7.16 -21.09 -17.63
C ARG A 31 -6.06 -21.50 -18.58
N GLY A 32 -5.01 -22.14 -18.08
CA GLY A 32 -3.95 -22.70 -18.92
C GLY A 32 -4.52 -23.69 -19.94
N GLY A 33 -5.47 -24.53 -19.52
CA GLY A 33 -6.24 -25.40 -20.40
C GLY A 33 -7.07 -24.62 -21.42
N GLU A 34 -7.94 -23.71 -20.95
CA GLU A 34 -8.82 -22.90 -21.83
C GLU A 34 -8.04 -22.11 -22.90
N LEU A 35 -6.87 -21.57 -22.56
CA LEU A 35 -6.00 -20.83 -23.48
C LEU A 35 -5.28 -21.76 -24.47
N THR A 36 -4.84 -22.93 -24.02
CA THR A 36 -4.18 -23.94 -24.88
C THR A 36 -5.15 -24.51 -25.90
N ASP A 37 -6.42 -24.68 -25.51
CA ASP A 37 -7.50 -25.13 -26.39
C ASP A 37 -7.96 -24.05 -27.38
N GLY A 38 -7.41 -22.83 -27.28
CA GLY A 38 -7.71 -21.72 -28.19
C GLY A 38 -9.15 -21.21 -28.09
N GLY A 39 -9.81 -21.41 -26.94
CA GLY A 39 -11.20 -21.02 -26.74
C GLY A 39 -11.41 -19.51 -26.96
N ALA A 40 -12.45 -19.16 -27.73
CA ALA A 40 -12.81 -17.76 -27.94
C ALA A 40 -13.22 -17.10 -26.61
N ALA A 41 -12.96 -15.79 -26.49
CA ALA A 41 -13.43 -15.01 -25.36
C ALA A 41 -14.96 -15.12 -25.24
N THR A 42 -15.44 -15.61 -24.10
CA THR A 42 -16.87 -15.71 -23.79
C THR A 42 -17.31 -14.53 -22.92
N ALA A 43 -18.61 -14.24 -22.89
CA ALA A 43 -19.18 -13.26 -21.97
C ALA A 43 -18.78 -13.52 -20.50
N ALA A 44 -18.73 -14.80 -20.09
CA ALA A 44 -18.29 -15.19 -18.75
C ALA A 44 -16.81 -14.85 -18.48
N THR A 45 -15.93 -14.98 -19.49
CA THR A 45 -14.51 -14.58 -19.34
C THR A 45 -14.34 -13.06 -19.26
N VAL A 46 -15.17 -12.30 -19.96
CA VAL A 46 -15.20 -10.83 -19.91
C VAL A 46 -15.68 -10.35 -18.54
N GLU A 47 -16.79 -10.90 -18.02
CA GLU A 47 -17.32 -10.53 -16.70
C GLU A 47 -16.31 -10.82 -15.58
N ARG A 48 -15.69 -12.00 -15.60
CA ARG A 48 -14.62 -12.34 -14.65
C ARG A 48 -13.38 -11.46 -14.80
N ALA A 49 -13.10 -10.94 -15.99
CA ALA A 49 -11.99 -10.00 -16.18
C ALA A 49 -12.34 -8.63 -15.57
N ARG A 50 -13.60 -8.18 -15.74
CA ARG A 50 -14.13 -6.98 -15.12
C ARG A 50 -14.09 -7.05 -13.60
N GLU A 51 -14.63 -8.09 -12.98
CA GLU A 51 -14.59 -8.26 -11.52
C GLU A 51 -13.17 -8.28 -10.96
N ARG A 52 -12.20 -8.81 -11.72
CA ARG A 52 -10.79 -8.83 -11.32
C ARG A 52 -10.16 -7.45 -11.43
N ALA A 53 -10.51 -6.69 -12.48
CA ALA A 53 -10.06 -5.32 -12.64
C ALA A 53 -10.58 -4.46 -11.48
N GLU A 54 -11.87 -4.55 -11.16
CA GLU A 54 -12.49 -3.82 -10.03
C GLU A 54 -11.80 -4.15 -8.69
N ARG A 55 -11.65 -5.44 -8.37
CA ARG A 55 -10.90 -5.87 -7.16
C ARG A 55 -9.43 -5.45 -7.16
N ALA A 56 -8.80 -5.32 -8.33
CA ALA A 56 -7.42 -4.86 -8.41
C ALA A 56 -7.30 -3.37 -8.11
N LEU A 57 -8.29 -2.57 -8.55
CA LEU A 57 -8.37 -1.14 -8.26
C LEU A 57 -8.59 -0.87 -6.77
N GLU A 58 -9.50 -1.61 -6.14
CA GLU A 58 -9.71 -1.53 -4.69
C GLU A 58 -8.42 -1.81 -3.92
N ARG A 59 -7.73 -2.92 -4.26
CA ARG A 59 -6.43 -3.25 -3.63
C ARG A 59 -5.36 -2.20 -3.88
N ALA A 60 -5.35 -1.56 -5.05
CA ALA A 60 -4.40 -0.48 -5.34
C ALA A 60 -4.68 0.76 -4.48
N ALA A 61 -5.95 1.15 -4.35
CA ALA A 61 -6.36 2.25 -3.47
C ALA A 61 -5.97 1.99 -2.00
N ASP A 62 -6.26 0.78 -1.49
CA ASP A 62 -5.86 0.38 -0.15
C ASP A 62 -4.34 0.41 0.05
N ALA A 63 -3.58 -0.03 -0.96
CA ALA A 63 -2.12 -0.02 -0.91
C ALA A 63 -1.57 1.41 -0.87
N HIS A 64 -2.11 2.34 -1.65
CA HIS A 64 -1.74 3.75 -1.61
C HIS A 64 -2.07 4.39 -0.26
N ASN A 65 -3.26 4.17 0.27
CA ASN A 65 -3.66 4.66 1.59
C ASN A 65 -2.74 4.15 2.69
N ALA A 66 -2.45 2.85 2.69
CA ALA A 66 -1.55 2.24 3.66
C ALA A 66 -0.11 2.78 3.52
N ALA A 67 0.37 3.01 2.31
CA ALA A 67 1.68 3.61 2.07
C ALA A 67 1.74 5.07 2.56
N ALA A 68 0.74 5.89 2.25
CA ALA A 68 0.63 7.27 2.72
C ALA A 68 0.59 7.36 4.26
N SER A 69 -0.17 6.48 4.91
CA SER A 69 -0.21 6.38 6.38
C SER A 69 1.15 6.05 6.94
N ARG A 70 1.84 5.01 6.43
CA ARG A 70 3.17 4.62 6.91
C ARG A 70 4.20 5.72 6.73
N HIS A 71 4.14 6.48 5.63
CA HIS A 71 5.00 7.64 5.45
C HIS A 71 4.69 8.75 6.46
N SER A 72 3.41 9.04 6.72
CA SER A 72 3.01 10.02 7.73
C SER A 72 3.48 9.63 9.14
N ASP A 73 3.35 8.34 9.49
CA ASP A 73 3.82 7.79 10.77
C ASP A 73 5.34 7.88 10.91
N ALA A 74 6.08 7.55 9.84
CA ALA A 74 7.54 7.67 9.80
C ALA A 74 7.99 9.13 9.94
N GLY A 75 7.34 10.06 9.23
CA GLY A 75 7.61 11.50 9.37
C GLY A 75 7.37 12.00 10.79
N ALA A 76 6.29 11.56 11.43
CA ALA A 76 6.01 11.88 12.83
C ALA A 76 7.08 11.29 13.79
N ALA A 77 7.57 10.08 13.53
CA ALA A 77 8.65 9.47 14.32
C ALA A 77 9.96 10.26 14.19
N HIS A 78 10.31 10.68 12.99
CA HIS A 78 11.49 11.52 12.75
C HIS A 78 11.38 12.88 13.42
N ARG A 79 10.22 13.55 13.38
CA ARG A 79 10.00 14.80 14.13
C ARG A 79 10.17 14.64 15.64
N ARG A 80 9.68 13.53 16.22
CA ARG A 80 9.91 13.21 17.63
C ARG A 80 11.39 13.00 17.94
N ALA A 81 12.13 12.31 17.06
CA ALA A 81 13.57 12.12 17.21
C ALA A 81 14.34 13.45 17.10
N ALA A 82 13.98 14.32 16.15
CA ALA A 82 14.56 15.65 16.03
C ALA A 82 14.36 16.48 17.32
N ALA A 83 13.14 16.52 17.85
CA ALA A 83 12.83 17.22 19.09
C ALA A 83 13.63 16.68 20.29
N ALA A 84 13.83 15.35 20.36
CA ALA A 84 14.65 14.74 21.41
C ALA A 84 16.13 15.17 21.32
N HIS A 85 16.67 15.26 20.10
CA HIS A 85 18.03 15.75 19.88
C HIS A 85 18.17 17.24 20.18
N GLU A 86 17.21 18.07 19.76
CA GLU A 86 17.18 19.50 20.10
C GLU A 86 17.13 19.71 21.62
N GLN A 87 16.30 18.93 22.33
CA GLN A 87 16.25 18.97 23.78
C GLN A 87 17.59 18.56 24.42
N ALA A 88 18.27 17.54 23.88
CA ALA A 88 19.58 17.13 24.36
C ALA A 88 20.63 18.22 24.16
N ALA A 89 20.59 18.93 23.02
CA ALA A 89 21.51 20.02 22.72
C ALA A 89 21.44 21.17 23.74
N VAL A 90 20.25 21.47 24.28
CA VAL A 90 20.04 22.53 25.29
C VAL A 90 20.84 22.29 26.57
N PHE A 91 21.10 21.03 26.92
CA PHE A 91 21.81 20.65 28.15
C PHE A 91 23.26 20.21 27.90
N ALA A 92 23.70 20.17 26.65
CA ALA A 92 25.02 19.72 26.26
C ALA A 92 26.06 20.86 26.34
N SER A 93 27.35 20.50 26.43
CA SER A 93 28.44 21.44 26.14
C SER A 93 28.47 21.79 24.65
N ASP A 94 29.01 22.95 24.29
CA ASP A 94 29.02 23.47 22.91
C ASP A 94 29.42 22.42 21.85
N ASP A 95 30.55 21.72 22.03
CA ASP A 95 31.02 20.68 21.08
C ASP A 95 30.03 19.51 20.88
N VAL A 96 29.25 19.18 21.91
CA VAL A 96 28.26 18.08 21.89
C VAL A 96 26.88 18.59 21.43
N ALA A 97 26.58 19.85 21.72
CA ALA A 97 25.37 20.51 21.26
C ALA A 97 25.30 20.54 19.73
N ASP A 98 26.42 20.86 19.06
CA ASP A 98 26.50 20.86 17.59
C ASP A 98 26.19 19.49 16.98
N VAL A 99 26.71 18.40 17.56
CA VAL A 99 26.43 17.02 17.12
C VAL A 99 24.93 16.70 17.24
N HIS A 100 24.28 17.15 18.31
CA HIS A 100 22.85 16.98 18.48
C HIS A 100 22.02 17.84 17.52
N GLN A 101 22.44 19.08 17.25
CA GLN A 101 21.77 19.93 16.26
C GLN A 101 21.86 19.35 14.84
N ASP A 102 23.02 18.83 14.45
CA ASP A 102 23.20 18.14 13.18
C ASP A 102 22.32 16.88 13.08
N ALA A 103 22.24 16.09 14.16
CA ALA A 103 21.37 14.92 14.21
C ALA A 103 19.89 15.31 14.09
N ALA A 104 19.46 16.38 14.78
CA ALA A 104 18.12 16.91 14.67
C ALA A 104 17.80 17.38 13.25
N ALA A 105 18.72 18.09 12.59
CA ALA A 105 18.57 18.52 11.20
C ALA A 105 18.33 17.35 10.24
N ARG A 106 19.15 16.29 10.32
CA ARG A 106 18.97 15.08 9.50
C ARG A 106 17.61 14.43 9.71
N HIS A 107 17.10 14.45 10.96
CA HIS A 107 15.77 13.93 11.23
C HIS A 107 14.66 14.83 10.68
N ARG A 108 14.80 16.16 10.70
CA ARG A 108 13.84 17.06 10.04
C ARG A 108 13.82 16.82 8.53
N ASP A 109 14.99 16.72 7.90
CA ASP A 109 15.10 16.41 6.46
C ASP A 109 14.44 15.06 6.11
N ALA A 110 14.64 14.04 6.95
CA ALA A 110 14.00 12.74 6.77
C ALA A 110 12.47 12.83 6.94
N ALA A 111 11.99 13.64 7.89
CA ALA A 111 10.56 13.86 8.08
C ALA A 111 9.93 14.53 6.85
N GLU A 112 10.58 15.54 6.27
CA GLU A 112 10.12 16.23 5.05
C GLU A 112 10.07 15.30 3.83
N GLN A 113 11.07 14.42 3.69
CA GLN A 113 11.08 13.38 2.64
C GLN A 113 9.88 12.44 2.80
N HIS A 114 9.56 12.04 4.02
CA HIS A 114 8.41 11.19 4.29
C HIS A 114 7.07 11.90 4.08
N ASP A 115 6.92 13.15 4.51
CA ASP A 115 5.71 13.94 4.25
C ASP A 115 5.48 14.10 2.73
N SER A 116 6.55 14.38 1.98
CA SER A 116 6.50 14.46 0.51
C SER A 116 6.08 13.13 -0.11
N ALA A 117 6.64 12.01 0.36
CA ALA A 117 6.25 10.68 -0.12
C ALA A 117 4.78 10.34 0.18
N ALA A 118 4.24 10.76 1.34
CA ALA A 118 2.83 10.58 1.67
C ALA A 118 1.90 11.36 0.71
N VAL A 119 2.28 12.59 0.35
CA VAL A 119 1.56 13.41 -0.64
C VAL A 119 1.60 12.75 -2.02
N GLU A 120 2.76 12.22 -2.44
CA GLU A 120 2.90 11.53 -3.72
C GLU A 120 2.05 10.24 -3.78
N GLN A 121 1.97 9.46 -2.70
CA GLN A 121 1.07 8.30 -2.65
C GLN A 121 -0.40 8.70 -2.85
N SER A 122 -0.83 9.78 -2.19
CA SER A 122 -2.19 10.32 -2.32
C SER A 122 -2.46 10.88 -3.72
N ARG A 123 -1.41 11.38 -4.39
CA ARG A 123 -1.49 11.85 -5.78
C ARG A 123 -1.61 10.68 -6.75
N LEU A 124 -0.79 9.63 -6.60
CA LEU A 124 -0.80 8.45 -7.45
C LEU A 124 -2.16 7.74 -7.40
N GLN A 125 -2.75 7.58 -6.22
CA GLN A 125 -4.11 7.06 -6.07
C GLN A 125 -5.12 7.82 -6.93
N ARG A 126 -5.12 9.17 -6.84
CA ARG A 126 -6.02 10.02 -7.63
C ARG A 126 -5.73 9.96 -9.13
N GLU A 127 -4.49 9.69 -9.54
CA GLU A 127 -4.16 9.45 -10.94
C GLU A 127 -4.74 8.12 -11.43
N ASP A 128 -4.65 7.06 -10.62
CA ASP A 128 -5.24 5.77 -10.95
C ASP A 128 -6.78 5.80 -10.97
N GLU A 129 -7.42 6.50 -10.03
CA GLU A 129 -8.87 6.79 -10.05
C GLU A 129 -9.27 7.59 -11.30
N ARG A 130 -8.42 8.51 -11.77
CA ARG A 130 -8.69 9.28 -13.01
C ARG A 130 -8.52 8.43 -14.26
N ARG A 131 -7.55 7.51 -14.29
CA ARG A 131 -7.35 6.59 -15.43
C ARG A 131 -8.55 5.66 -15.61
N THR A 132 -9.14 5.20 -14.51
CA THR A 132 -10.30 4.31 -14.54
C THR A 132 -11.58 5.03 -14.94
N THR A 133 -11.78 6.26 -14.45
CA THR A 133 -12.96 7.07 -14.79
C THR A 133 -12.91 7.67 -16.19
N ARG A 134 -11.73 8.01 -16.72
CA ARG A 134 -11.57 8.59 -18.08
C ARG A 134 -11.67 7.56 -19.20
N ASN A 135 -11.49 6.28 -18.92
CA ASN A 135 -11.58 5.22 -19.91
C ASN A 135 -12.66 4.17 -19.56
N PRO A 136 -13.94 4.56 -19.47
CA PRO A 136 -15.02 3.63 -19.17
C PRO A 136 -15.21 2.58 -20.27
N SER A 137 -14.77 2.87 -21.50
CA SER A 137 -14.85 1.97 -22.66
C SER A 137 -13.88 0.79 -22.64
N ALA A 138 -12.88 0.77 -21.75
CA ALA A 138 -12.11 -0.44 -21.48
C ALA A 138 -12.91 -1.51 -20.70
N LEU A 139 -14.07 -1.12 -20.15
CA LEU A 139 -14.98 -1.98 -19.37
C LEU A 139 -16.40 -2.07 -20.00
N GLY A 140 -16.61 -1.49 -21.18
CA GLY A 140 -17.89 -1.51 -21.87
C GLY A 140 -17.71 -1.44 -23.37
N PHE A 141 -17.62 -2.60 -24.02
CA PHE A 141 -17.70 -2.66 -25.48
C PHE A 141 -19.17 -2.73 -25.91
N HIS A 142 -19.54 -1.75 -26.72
CA HIS A 142 -20.79 -1.61 -27.44
C HIS A 142 -21.20 -2.91 -28.14
N GLN A 143 -22.43 -3.36 -27.88
CA GLN A 143 -23.19 -4.15 -28.84
C GLN A 143 -23.64 -3.21 -29.96
N GLN A 144 -23.20 -3.48 -31.18
CA GLN A 144 -23.99 -3.33 -32.41
C GLN A 144 -23.65 -4.49 -33.34
#